data_AF-A0A2D8JY22-F1
#
_entry.id   AF-A0A2D8JY22-F1
#
_cell.length_a   1.000
_cell.length_b   1.000
_cell.length_c   1.000
_cell.angle_alpha   90.00
_cell.angle_beta   90.00
_cell.angle_gamma   90.00
#
_symmetry.space_group_name_H-M   'P 1'
#
loop_
_entity.id
_entity.type
_entity.pdbx_description
1 polymer ?
#
loop_
_entity_poly.entity_id
_entity_poly.type
_entity_poly.pdbx_seq_one_letter_code
_entity_poly.pdbx_strand_id
1 'polypeptide(L)' 'MTMLIPAGAGGWGTREAAAAALWPLFGLTSAEGLSASLLYGLISLFGVAPQGLVLLAVTLRHRRAHGER' A
#
# COMPACT_ATOMS: atom_id res chain seq x y z
N MET A 1 -11.48 3.57 10.63
CA MET A 1 -10.94 2.59 11.60
C MET A 1 -10.40 1.28 10.97
N THR A 2 -10.61 1.01 9.67
CA THR A 2 -10.14 -0.24 9.01
C THR A 2 -8.61 -0.39 8.86
N MET A 3 -7.85 0.70 9.06
CA MET A 3 -6.38 0.70 9.02
C MET A 3 -5.71 0.61 10.41
N LEU A 4 -6.50 0.38 11.47
CA LEU A 4 -5.96 0.25 12.83
C LEU A 4 -5.33 -1.13 13.09
N ILE A 5 -5.80 -2.16 12.37
CA ILE A 5 -5.20 -3.49 12.39
C ILE A 5 -4.83 -3.81 10.93
N PRO A 6 -3.54 -3.79 10.57
CA PRO A 6 -3.10 -4.08 9.22
C PRO A 6 -3.20 -5.59 8.99
N ALA A 7 -4.41 -6.08 8.68
CA ALA A 7 -4.60 -7.42 8.14
C ALA A 7 -4.17 -7.42 6.66
N GLY A 8 -2.86 -7.31 6.41
CA GLY A 8 -2.27 -7.29 5.07
C GLY A 8 -1.01 -6.41 4.96
N ALA A 9 -0.25 -6.56 3.87
CA ALA A 9 0.93 -5.76 3.59
C ALA A 9 0.55 -4.28 3.42
N GLY A 10 0.87 -3.44 4.41
CA GLY A 10 0.55 -2.00 4.38
C GLY A 10 -0.95 -1.67 4.40
N GLY A 11 -1.82 -2.58 4.87
CA GLY A 11 -3.27 -2.37 4.90
C GLY A 11 -3.99 -2.62 3.57
N TRP A 12 -3.32 -3.25 2.59
CA TRP A 12 -3.99 -3.80 1.40
C TRP A 12 -4.95 -4.93 1.80
N GLY A 13 -6.10 -5.04 1.14
CA GLY A 13 -7.16 -6.01 1.47
C GLY A 13 -8.26 -5.42 2.36
N THR A 14 -7.95 -4.87 3.54
CA THR A 14 -8.98 -4.27 4.40
C THR A 14 -9.60 -3.01 3.79
N ARG A 15 -8.79 -2.19 3.09
CA ARG A 15 -9.29 -1.02 2.34
C ARG A 15 -10.20 -1.43 1.17
N GLU A 16 -9.93 -2.56 0.54
CA GLU A 16 -10.69 -3.06 -0.61
C GLU A 16 -12.03 -3.65 -0.17
N ALA A 17 -12.03 -4.43 0.91
CA ALA A 17 -13.25 -4.91 1.55
C ALA A 17 -14.12 -3.75 2.05
N ALA A 18 -13.51 -2.72 2.66
CA ALA A 18 -14.22 -1.52 3.08
C ALA A 18 -14.80 -0.75 1.89
N ALA A 19 -14.02 -0.56 0.81
CA ALA A 19 -14.51 0.12 -0.38
C ALA A 19 -15.68 -0.64 -1.04
N ALA A 20 -15.56 -1.97 -1.19
CA ALA A 20 -16.61 -2.80 -1.75
C ALA A 20 -17.90 -2.82 -0.90
N ALA A 21 -17.77 -2.76 0.44
CA ALA A 21 -18.90 -2.75 1.37
C ALA A 21 -19.56 -1.36 1.52
N LEU A 22 -18.77 -0.28 1.44
CA LEU A 22 -19.25 1.08 1.68
C LEU A 22 -19.77 1.78 0.42
N TRP A 23 -19.20 1.51 -0.77
CA TRP A 23 -19.64 2.15 -2.02
C TRP A 23 -21.15 1.98 -2.32
N PRO A 24 -21.75 0.79 -2.11
CA PRO A 24 -23.20 0.61 -2.27
C PRO A 24 -24.07 1.54 -1.42
N LEU A 25 -23.58 1.99 -0.26
CA LEU A 25 -24.30 2.94 0.59
C LEU A 25 -24.45 4.32 -0.07
N PHE A 26 -23.62 4.63 -1.06
CA PHE A 26 -23.67 5.87 -1.83
C PHE A 26 -24.36 5.70 -3.20
N GLY A 27 -25.00 4.55 -3.44
CA GLY A 27 -25.66 4.24 -4.72
C GLY A 27 -24.71 3.88 -5.87
N LEU A 28 -23.41 3.71 -5.57
CA LEU A 28 -22.39 3.29 -6.52
C LEU A 28 -22.14 1.77 -6.39
N THR A 29 -21.62 1.15 -7.45
CA THR A 29 -21.33 -0.29 -7.43
C THR A 29 -20.12 -0.60 -6.55
N SER A 30 -20.11 -1.80 -5.94
CA SER A 30 -18.92 -2.29 -5.22
C SER A 30 -17.67 -2.37 -6.10
N ALA A 31 -17.85 -2.60 -7.41
CA ALA A 31 -16.76 -2.65 -8.38
C ALA A 31 -16.07 -1.28 -8.56
N GLU A 32 -16.84 -0.19 -8.55
CA GLU A 32 -16.29 1.18 -8.59
C GLU A 32 -15.51 1.52 -7.32
N GLY A 33 -15.97 1.07 -6.16
CA GLY A 33 -15.22 1.25 -4.92
C GLY A 33 -13.91 0.48 -4.90
N LEU A 34 -13.95 -0.76 -5.36
CA LEU A 34 -12.76 -1.60 -5.48
C LEU A 34 -11.76 -1.00 -6.47
N SER A 35 -12.21 -0.53 -7.63
CA SER A 35 -11.33 0.06 -8.65
C SER A 35 -10.71 1.38 -8.20
N ALA A 36 -11.49 2.25 -7.55
CA ALA A 36 -10.99 3.50 -6.95
C ALA A 36 -9.94 3.21 -5.87
N SER A 37 -10.22 2.23 -5.01
CA SER A 37 -9.26 1.74 -4.02
C SER A 37 -7.98 1.28 -4.69
N LEU A 38 -8.03 0.35 -5.65
CA LEU A 38 -6.86 -0.20 -6.34
C LEU A 38 -6.02 0.91 -7.02
N LEU A 39 -6.67 1.82 -7.73
CA LEU A 39 -6.00 2.95 -8.39
C LEU A 39 -5.23 3.81 -7.39
N TYR A 40 -5.85 4.17 -6.27
CA TYR A 40 -5.18 4.92 -5.21
C TYR A 40 -3.94 4.20 -4.68
N GLY A 41 -4.04 2.88 -4.45
CA GLY A 41 -2.89 2.09 -4.00
C GLY A 41 -1.75 2.07 -5.00
N LEU A 42 -2.05 1.92 -6.29
CA LEU A 42 -1.03 1.95 -7.32
C LEU A 42 -0.32 3.30 -7.38
N ILE A 43 -1.09 4.40 -7.38
CA ILE A 43 -0.52 5.76 -7.38
C ILE A 43 0.38 5.97 -6.16
N SER A 44 -0.09 5.58 -4.97
CA SER A 44 0.70 5.70 -3.74
C SER A 44 1.96 4.84 -3.77
N LEU A 45 1.87 3.62 -4.31
CA LEU A 45 3.01 2.71 -4.42
C LEU A 45 4.05 3.27 -5.39
N PHE A 46 3.65 3.71 -6.58
CA PHE A 46 4.55 4.34 -7.54
C PHE A 46 5.13 5.65 -7.01
N GLY A 47 4.34 6.40 -6.22
CA GLY A 47 4.79 7.64 -5.61
C GLY A 47 5.93 7.46 -4.60
N VAL A 48 6.01 6.31 -3.91
CA VAL A 48 7.03 6.05 -2.87
C VAL A 48 8.08 5.01 -3.26
N ALA A 49 7.79 4.14 -4.23
CA ALA A 49 8.65 3.02 -4.60
C ALA A 49 10.09 3.45 -5.00
N PRO A 50 10.33 4.50 -5.81
CA PRO A 50 11.68 4.89 -6.17
C PRO A 50 12.51 5.30 -4.94
N GLN A 51 11.93 6.11 -4.05
CA GLN A 51 12.57 6.55 -2.81
C GLN A 51 12.83 5.37 -1.88
N GLY A 52 11.86 4.47 -1.72
CA GLY A 52 12.00 3.25 -0.92
C GLY A 52 13.11 2.33 -1.45
N LEU A 53 13.22 2.17 -2.77
CA LEU A 53 14.27 1.38 -3.40
C LEU A 53 15.66 2.00 -3.22
N VAL A 54 15.78 3.32 -3.34
CA VAL A 54 17.05 4.03 -3.09
C VAL A 54 17.48 3.86 -1.63
N LEU A 55 16.57 4.07 -0.67
CA LEU A 55 16.84 3.87 0.75
C LEU A 55 17.26 2.42 1.05
N LEU A 56 16.55 1.45 0.47
CA LEU A 56 16.89 0.04 0.62
C LEU A 56 18.29 -0.26 0.06
N ALA A 57 18.61 0.22 -1.14
CA ALA A 57 19.90 0.01 -1.77
C ALA A 57 21.06 0.62 -0.96
N VAL A 58 20.88 1.85 -0.45
CA VAL A 58 21.86 2.53 0.42
C VAL A 58 22.06 1.73 1.71
N THR A 59 20.97 1.31 2.35
CA THR A 59 21.03 0.53 3.60
C THR A 59 21.76 -0.80 3.41
N LEU A 60 21.49 -1.52 2.32
CA LEU A 60 22.16 -2.78 2.01
C LEU A 60 23.65 -2.59 1.72
N ARG A 61 24.04 -1.50 1.03
CA ARG A 61 25.45 -1.15 0.79
C ARG A 61 26.19 -0.85 2.09
N HIS A 62 25.59 -0.09 3.01
CA HIS A 62 26.19 0.19 4.31
C HIS A 62 26.39 -1.09 5.14
N ARG A 63 25.41 -2.00 5.15
CA ARG A 63 25.53 -3.27 5.90
C ARG A 63 26.69 -4.14 5.40
N ARG A 64 26.93 -4.20 4.08
CA ARG A 64 28.07 -4.94 3.54
C ARG A 64 29.41 -4.33 3.98
N ALA A 65 29.55 -3.00 3.88
CA ALA A 65 30.78 -2.30 4.24
C ALA A 65 31.16 -2.39 5.74
N HIS A 66 30.19 -2.69 6.61
CA HIS A 66 30.41 -2.92 8.05
C HIS A 66 30.64 -4.39 8.40
N GLY A 67 30.22 -5.35 7.57
CA GLY A 67 30.45 -6.78 7.80
C GLY A 67 31.82 -7.29 7.33
N GLU A 68 32.56 -6.48 6.58
CA GLU A 68 33.92 -6.78 6.07
C GLU A 68 35.04 -6.25 6.98
N ARG A 69 34.72 -5.68 8.15
CA ARG A 69 35.68 -5.25 9.19
C ARG A 69 35.58 -6.17 10.40
#